data_AF-A0A1P8YD21-F1
#
_entry.id   AF-A0A1P8YD21-F1
#
_cell.length_a   1.000
_cell.length_b   1.000
_cell.length_c   1.000
_cell.angle_alpha   90.00
_cell.angle_beta   90.00
_cell.angle_gamma   90.00
#
_symmetry.space_group_name_H-M   'P 1'
#
loop_
_entity.id
_entity.type
_entity.pdbx_description
1 polymer ?
#
loop_
_entity_poly.entity_id
_entity_poly.type
_entity_poly.pdbx_seq_one_letter_code
_entity_poly.pdbx_strand_id
1 'polypeptide(L)'
;MTEPPRPGSRRPRSGGRGDPHRARYGPYQGGPDPLLPPVDLREALEAIGNDVLEGASPRRALRELMRRGTADTRGLDDLAARANRRRRELLERNHLGGTLDEVRELLERALLTERKELARALDDDARFSELQLDELPSSTAQAVRDLSEYRWRDASAREDYEKIRELLGRELLDERFAGMKEALAGATDEDRDRIDAMLHDLNDLLDKYSRGEDTQSDFDEFMAAHGDYFPENPRNTEELLDSLARRAAAAQRLRNSLTTEQRAELDALAQQAFGSPSLIDQLDRLDANLRAARPGEDWDGTQRFRGDDGMGLGRGRGPCGHRRAGAARRAALAAVRGRTTRRHRSRGTGPTAR
;
A
#
# COMPACT_ATOMS: atom_id res chain seq x y z
N MET A 1 -56.84 13.16 -49.99
CA MET A 1 -56.02 14.05 -49.15
C MET A 1 -56.34 13.76 -47.70
N THR A 2 -55.61 12.86 -47.03
CA THR A 2 -55.59 12.77 -45.56
C THR A 2 -54.29 12.09 -45.13
N GLU A 3 -53.38 12.87 -44.57
CA GLU A 3 -52.12 12.44 -43.97
C GLU A 3 -52.37 12.04 -42.50
N PRO A 4 -51.87 10.89 -42.00
CA PRO A 4 -51.96 10.56 -40.58
C PRO A 4 -50.80 11.18 -39.75
N PRO A 5 -51.02 11.50 -38.46
CA PRO A 5 -50.11 12.30 -37.65
C PRO A 5 -48.89 11.53 -37.11
N ARG A 6 -47.78 12.25 -36.90
CA ARG A 6 -46.52 11.77 -36.31
C ARG A 6 -46.64 11.48 -34.80
N PRO A 7 -46.01 10.41 -34.26
CA PRO A 7 -45.98 10.17 -32.82
C PRO A 7 -44.89 10.99 -32.11
N GLY A 8 -45.29 11.63 -31.01
CA GLY A 8 -44.48 12.52 -30.19
C GLY A 8 -43.38 11.85 -29.35
N SER A 9 -42.41 12.68 -28.98
CA SER A 9 -41.25 12.41 -28.14
C SER A 9 -41.62 11.88 -26.75
N ARG A 10 -41.12 10.69 -26.39
CA ARG A 10 -41.16 10.15 -25.02
C ARG A 10 -40.02 10.74 -24.19
N ARG A 11 -40.37 11.42 -23.09
CA ARG A 11 -39.46 11.79 -21.99
C ARG A 11 -38.87 10.53 -21.32
N PRO A 12 -37.61 10.53 -20.85
CA PRO A 12 -37.08 9.42 -20.06
C PRO A 12 -37.72 9.42 -18.67
N ARG A 13 -38.23 8.25 -18.26
CA ARG A 13 -38.79 8.01 -16.92
C ARG A 13 -37.67 7.89 -15.89
N SER A 14 -37.92 8.52 -14.75
CA SER A 14 -37.22 8.46 -13.47
C SER A 14 -36.84 7.03 -13.02
N GLY A 15 -35.71 6.94 -12.30
CA GLY A 15 -35.02 5.72 -11.91
C GLY A 15 -35.86 4.68 -11.16
N GLY A 16 -35.70 3.44 -11.61
CA GLY A 16 -36.21 2.24 -10.95
C GLY A 16 -35.35 1.87 -9.75
N ARG A 17 -36.01 1.67 -8.60
CA ARG A 17 -35.44 1.04 -7.41
C ARG A 17 -35.02 -0.39 -7.78
N GLY A 18 -33.77 -0.75 -7.48
CA GLY A 18 -33.22 -2.08 -7.78
C GLY A 18 -33.95 -3.18 -7.01
N ASP A 19 -34.25 -4.26 -7.72
CA ASP A 19 -34.85 -5.50 -7.21
C ASP A 19 -33.85 -6.24 -6.29
N PRO A 20 -34.20 -6.53 -5.01
CA PRO A 20 -33.29 -7.16 -4.04
C PRO A 20 -32.98 -8.64 -4.29
N HIS A 21 -33.51 -9.26 -5.35
CA HIS A 21 -33.33 -10.70 -5.61
C HIS A 21 -32.36 -11.07 -6.74
N ARG A 22 -31.60 -10.11 -7.30
CA ARG A 22 -30.63 -10.43 -8.36
C ARG A 22 -29.32 -10.98 -7.77
N ALA A 23 -29.26 -12.29 -7.54
CA ALA A 23 -28.02 -12.98 -7.19
C ALA A 23 -26.97 -12.74 -8.29
N ARG A 24 -25.83 -12.14 -7.92
CA ARG A 24 -24.68 -11.96 -8.83
C ARG A 24 -23.72 -13.11 -8.61
N TYR A 25 -23.55 -13.94 -9.63
CA TYR A 25 -22.52 -14.98 -9.64
C TYR A 25 -21.19 -14.36 -10.08
N GLY A 26 -20.15 -14.57 -9.27
CA GLY A 26 -18.77 -14.21 -9.58
C GLY A 26 -17.88 -15.45 -9.67
N PRO A 27 -16.71 -15.38 -10.31
CA PRO A 27 -15.73 -16.46 -10.28
C PRO A 27 -15.34 -16.77 -8.83
N TYR A 28 -15.16 -18.05 -8.54
CA TYR A 28 -14.82 -18.53 -7.20
C TYR A 28 -13.48 -17.96 -6.74
N GLN A 29 -13.49 -17.17 -5.67
CA GLN A 29 -12.31 -16.56 -5.05
C GLN A 29 -11.95 -17.38 -3.81
N GLY A 30 -11.21 -18.47 -4.01
CA GLY A 30 -10.54 -19.30 -2.98
C GLY A 30 -11.21 -19.37 -1.60
N GLY A 31 -11.94 -20.46 -1.34
CA GLY A 31 -12.48 -20.82 -0.03
C GLY A 31 -12.56 -22.35 0.11
N PRO A 32 -13.39 -22.89 1.00
CA PRO A 32 -13.89 -24.27 0.91
C PRO A 32 -14.80 -24.41 -0.31
N ASP A 33 -14.77 -25.55 -1.01
CA ASP A 33 -15.60 -25.80 -2.20
C ASP A 33 -17.08 -25.51 -1.88
N PRO A 34 -17.74 -24.61 -2.62
CA PRO A 34 -19.12 -24.19 -2.36
C PRO A 34 -20.14 -25.31 -2.57
N LEU A 35 -19.72 -26.45 -3.14
CA LEU A 35 -20.53 -27.65 -3.34
C LEU A 35 -20.28 -28.74 -2.28
N LEU A 36 -19.41 -28.48 -1.29
CA LEU A 36 -19.28 -29.40 -0.16
C LEU A 36 -20.62 -29.49 0.58
N PRO A 37 -21.02 -30.70 1.02
CA PRO A 37 -22.18 -30.84 1.89
C PRO A 37 -22.02 -29.91 3.10
N PRO A 38 -23.12 -29.34 3.61
CA PRO A 38 -23.07 -28.46 4.77
C PRO A 38 -22.39 -29.18 5.93
N VAL A 39 -21.61 -28.43 6.70
CA VAL A 39 -20.96 -28.94 7.91
C VAL A 39 -21.96 -29.72 8.77
N ASP A 40 -21.58 -30.93 9.18
CA ASP A 40 -22.43 -31.73 10.05
C ASP A 40 -22.48 -31.08 11.44
N LEU A 41 -23.64 -30.52 11.76
CA LEU A 41 -23.85 -29.81 13.02
C LEU A 41 -24.12 -30.75 14.19
N ARG A 42 -24.31 -32.06 13.96
CA ARG A 42 -24.68 -33.00 15.03
C ARG A 42 -23.63 -33.06 16.13
N GLU A 43 -22.37 -33.19 15.75
CA GLU A 43 -21.25 -33.24 16.69
C GLU A 43 -21.12 -31.91 17.48
N ALA A 44 -21.27 -30.78 16.79
CA ALA A 44 -21.24 -29.46 17.42
C ALA A 44 -22.38 -29.26 18.42
N LEU A 45 -23.59 -29.74 18.08
CA LEU A 45 -24.76 -29.67 18.94
C LEU A 45 -24.66 -30.62 20.14
N GLU A 46 -24.08 -31.81 19.95
CA GLU A 46 -23.82 -32.77 21.03
C GLU A 46 -22.79 -32.23 22.03
N ALA A 47 -21.69 -31.64 21.56
CA ALA A 47 -20.68 -31.04 22.41
C ALA A 47 -21.23 -29.85 23.23
N ILE A 48 -22.02 -28.97 22.59
CA ILE A 48 -22.71 -27.87 23.29
C ILE A 48 -23.74 -28.42 24.28
N GLY A 49 -24.46 -29.48 23.90
CA GLY A 49 -25.44 -30.14 24.76
C GLY A 49 -24.80 -30.70 26.03
N ASN A 50 -23.68 -31.40 25.90
CA ASN A 50 -22.94 -31.97 27.03
C ASN A 50 -22.43 -30.86 27.97
N ASP A 51 -21.81 -29.81 27.44
CA ASP A 51 -21.33 -28.67 28.25
C ASP A 51 -22.48 -27.96 28.99
N VAL A 52 -23.65 -27.85 28.37
CA VAL A 52 -24.84 -27.24 28.99
C VAL A 52 -25.43 -28.15 30.07
N LEU A 53 -25.45 -29.46 29.85
CA LEU A 53 -25.87 -30.45 30.85
C LEU A 53 -24.91 -30.49 32.05
N GLU A 54 -23.62 -30.20 31.84
CA GLU A 54 -22.62 -30.01 32.88
C GLU A 54 -22.73 -28.66 33.62
N GLY A 55 -23.66 -27.79 33.21
CA GLY A 55 -23.98 -26.54 33.89
C GLY A 55 -23.36 -25.28 33.27
N ALA A 56 -22.75 -25.37 32.08
CA ALA A 56 -22.29 -24.19 31.36
C ALA A 56 -23.45 -23.43 30.68
N SER A 57 -23.37 -22.10 30.61
CA SER A 57 -24.32 -21.34 29.77
C SER A 57 -24.13 -21.69 28.29
N PRO A 58 -25.19 -21.75 27.46
CA PRO A 58 -25.09 -22.07 26.03
C PRO A 58 -24.11 -21.17 25.26
N ARG A 59 -24.02 -19.88 25.64
CA ARG A 59 -23.06 -18.93 25.05
C ARG A 59 -21.61 -19.27 25.42
N ARG A 60 -21.37 -19.80 26.62
CA ARG A 60 -20.03 -20.22 27.06
C ARG A 60 -19.63 -21.53 26.37
N ALA A 61 -20.53 -22.50 26.30
CA ALA A 61 -20.33 -23.76 25.56
C ALA A 61 -19.99 -23.50 24.09
N LEU A 62 -20.74 -22.61 23.41
CA LEU A 62 -20.42 -22.23 22.03
C LEU A 62 -19.03 -21.59 21.88
N ARG A 63 -18.64 -20.69 22.81
CA ARG A 63 -17.30 -20.08 22.77
C ARG A 63 -16.20 -21.10 23.00
N GLU A 64 -16.41 -22.04 23.91
CA GLU A 64 -15.45 -23.12 24.16
C GLU A 64 -15.33 -24.07 22.97
N LEU A 65 -16.45 -24.42 22.35
CA LEU A 65 -16.48 -25.21 21.12
C LEU A 65 -15.73 -24.49 19.98
N MET A 66 -15.98 -23.20 19.77
CA MET A 66 -15.27 -22.42 18.75
C MET A 66 -13.78 -22.31 19.06
N ARG A 67 -13.41 -22.22 20.34
CA ARG A 67 -12.02 -22.12 20.78
C ARG A 67 -11.25 -23.43 20.56
N ARG A 68 -11.78 -24.56 21.04
CA ARG A 68 -11.15 -25.89 20.95
C ARG A 68 -11.37 -26.60 19.61
N GLY A 69 -12.50 -26.38 18.95
CA GLY A 69 -12.93 -27.13 17.77
C GLY A 69 -13.67 -28.42 18.12
N THR A 70 -14.07 -29.16 17.10
CA THR A 70 -14.60 -30.54 17.19
C THR A 70 -13.60 -31.55 16.63
N ALA A 71 -13.91 -32.84 16.61
CA ALA A 71 -13.01 -33.84 16.03
C ALA A 71 -12.76 -33.57 14.53
N ASP A 72 -13.79 -33.14 13.81
CA ASP A 72 -13.72 -32.85 12.37
C ASP A 72 -13.42 -31.37 12.05
N THR A 73 -13.63 -30.45 13.00
CA THR A 73 -13.48 -29.00 12.77
C THR A 73 -12.39 -28.41 13.66
N ARG A 74 -11.38 -27.79 13.04
CA ARG A 74 -10.28 -27.13 13.77
C ARG A 74 -10.78 -25.93 14.57
N GLY A 75 -10.35 -25.84 15.83
CA GLY A 75 -10.63 -24.71 16.71
C GLY A 75 -9.86 -23.43 16.37
N LEU A 76 -10.33 -22.31 16.91
CA LEU A 76 -9.66 -21.02 16.80
C LEU A 76 -8.27 -21.03 17.46
N ASP A 77 -8.06 -21.78 18.55
CA ASP A 77 -6.75 -21.91 19.19
C ASP A 77 -5.74 -22.59 18.26
N ASP A 78 -6.17 -23.64 17.56
CA ASP A 78 -5.36 -24.38 16.60
C ASP A 78 -5.01 -23.53 15.37
N LEU A 79 -5.97 -22.74 14.87
CA LEU A 79 -5.76 -21.80 13.79
C LEU A 79 -4.80 -20.68 14.21
N ALA A 80 -4.97 -20.11 15.40
CA ALA A 80 -4.06 -19.11 15.96
C ALA A 80 -2.65 -19.68 16.14
N ALA A 81 -2.52 -20.91 16.65
CA ALA A 81 -1.24 -21.58 16.80
C ALA A 81 -0.56 -21.82 15.45
N ARG A 82 -1.30 -22.24 14.42
CA ARG A 82 -0.77 -22.39 13.05
C ARG A 82 -0.37 -21.06 12.44
N ALA A 83 -1.19 -20.02 12.60
CA ALA A 83 -0.88 -18.68 12.12
C ALA A 83 0.41 -18.15 12.77
N ASN A 84 0.57 -18.34 14.09
CA ASN A 84 1.77 -17.95 14.82
C ASN A 84 3.00 -18.78 14.43
N ARG A 85 2.85 -20.09 14.17
CA ARG A 85 3.94 -20.90 13.61
C ARG A 85 4.33 -20.42 12.22
N ARG A 86 3.35 -20.20 11.34
CA ARG A 86 3.61 -19.71 9.98
C ARG A 86 4.24 -18.33 9.97
N ARG A 87 3.81 -17.44 10.87
CA ARG A 87 4.44 -16.13 11.09
C ARG A 87 5.91 -16.29 11.49
N ARG A 88 6.22 -17.16 12.46
CA ARG A 88 7.60 -17.43 12.87
C ARG A 88 8.44 -18.00 11.72
N GLU A 89 7.94 -19.00 11.00
CA GLU A 89 8.64 -19.54 9.82
C GLU A 89 8.91 -18.50 8.74
N LEU A 90 7.98 -17.56 8.51
CA LEU A 90 8.18 -16.47 7.56
C LEU A 90 9.21 -15.45 8.07
N LEU A 91 9.23 -15.19 9.37
CA LEU A 91 10.23 -14.34 10.01
C LEU A 91 11.62 -15.00 10.07
N GLU A 92 11.70 -16.32 10.18
CA GLU A 92 12.97 -17.07 10.12
C GLU A 92 13.51 -17.19 8.69
N ARG A 93 12.62 -17.33 7.70
CA ARG A 93 12.99 -17.43 6.28
C ARG A 93 13.35 -16.07 5.66
N ASN A 94 12.81 -14.99 6.21
CA ASN A 94 13.17 -13.64 5.82
C ASN A 94 14.30 -13.16 6.74
N HIS A 95 15.34 -12.56 6.15
CA HIS A 95 16.53 -12.05 6.86
C HIS A 95 16.20 -11.06 8.01
N LEU A 96 14.96 -10.55 8.05
CA LEU A 96 14.37 -9.71 9.08
C LEU A 96 14.48 -10.27 10.52
N GLY A 97 14.49 -11.59 10.70
CA GLY A 97 14.63 -12.18 12.03
C GLY A 97 16.01 -11.90 12.64
N GLY A 98 17.06 -12.15 11.88
CA GLY A 98 18.44 -11.97 12.34
C GLY A 98 18.83 -10.50 12.52
N THR A 99 18.35 -9.61 11.65
CA THR A 99 18.65 -8.18 11.75
C THR A 99 17.89 -7.49 12.88
N LEU A 100 16.63 -7.87 13.14
CA LEU A 100 15.91 -7.38 14.32
C LEU A 100 16.51 -7.89 15.63
N ASP A 101 17.06 -9.10 15.62
CA ASP A 101 17.81 -9.64 16.76
C ASP A 101 19.10 -8.85 16.99
N GLU A 102 19.86 -8.55 15.94
CA GLU A 102 21.06 -7.70 16.00
C GLU A 102 20.72 -6.28 16.48
N VAL A 103 19.63 -5.68 15.97
CA VAL A 103 19.15 -4.36 16.42
C VAL A 103 18.77 -4.38 17.89
N ARG A 104 18.13 -5.45 18.37
CA ARG A 104 17.79 -5.59 19.79
C ARG A 104 19.05 -5.65 20.65
N GLU A 105 20.04 -6.46 20.26
CA GLU A 105 21.29 -6.57 21.00
C GLU A 105 22.08 -5.25 21.05
N LEU A 106 22.15 -4.54 19.92
CA LEU A 106 22.78 -3.22 19.86
C LEU A 106 22.03 -2.20 20.74
N LEU A 107 20.70 -2.23 20.72
CA LEU A 107 19.88 -1.32 21.54
C LEU A 107 20.09 -1.59 23.03
N GLU A 108 20.06 -2.86 23.44
CA GLU A 108 20.32 -3.25 24.84
C GLU A 108 21.73 -2.81 25.28
N ARG A 109 22.75 -2.98 24.43
CA ARG A 109 24.11 -2.53 24.72
C ARG A 109 24.20 -1.00 24.88
N ALA A 110 23.56 -0.25 23.99
CA ALA A 110 23.52 1.21 24.06
C ALA A 110 22.85 1.69 25.34
N LEU A 111 21.67 1.14 25.67
CA LEU A 111 20.92 1.47 26.88
C LEU A 111 21.68 1.11 28.16
N LEU A 112 22.34 -0.05 28.20
CA LEU A 112 23.15 -0.45 29.35
C LEU A 112 24.35 0.47 29.56
N THR A 113 24.96 0.96 28.48
CA THR A 113 26.11 1.86 28.54
C THR A 113 25.69 3.25 29.01
N GLU A 114 24.60 3.78 28.44
CA GLU A 114 24.03 5.06 28.85
C GLU A 114 23.57 5.02 30.32
N ARG A 115 22.87 3.96 30.76
CA ARG A 115 22.47 3.81 32.18
C ARG A 115 23.67 3.79 33.13
N LYS A 116 24.81 3.22 32.73
CA LYS A 116 26.04 3.23 33.56
C LYS A 116 26.63 4.64 33.68
N GLU A 117 26.63 5.41 32.60
CA GLU A 117 27.10 6.79 32.63
C GLU A 117 26.15 7.71 33.40
N LEU A 118 24.84 7.53 33.23
CA LEU A 118 23.82 8.25 34.00
C LEU A 118 23.92 7.94 35.51
N ALA A 119 24.19 6.70 35.89
CA ALA A 119 24.38 6.33 37.29
C ALA A 119 25.62 6.97 37.95
N ARG A 120 26.62 7.38 37.15
CA ARG A 120 27.82 8.09 37.62
C ARG A 120 27.60 9.60 37.71
N ALA A 121 26.67 10.12 36.93
CA ALA A 121 26.28 11.51 36.94
C ALA A 121 25.28 11.79 38.09
N LEU A 122 25.52 12.86 38.85
CA LEU A 122 24.66 13.29 39.97
C LEU A 122 23.87 14.56 39.64
N ASP A 123 23.75 14.91 38.36
CA ASP A 123 23.01 16.08 37.88
C ASP A 123 21.52 15.77 37.60
N ASP A 124 20.69 16.83 37.66
CA ASP A 124 19.25 16.73 37.42
C ASP A 124 18.92 16.25 36.00
N ASP A 125 19.75 16.61 35.01
CA ASP A 125 19.62 16.15 33.62
C ASP A 125 19.81 14.63 33.53
N ALA A 126 20.73 14.05 34.31
CA ALA A 126 20.92 12.62 34.37
C ALA A 126 19.71 11.88 34.94
N ARG A 127 19.03 12.47 35.95
CA ARG A 127 17.81 11.91 36.55
C ARG A 127 16.62 11.96 35.59
N PHE A 128 16.49 13.05 34.83
CA PHE A 128 15.46 13.14 33.80
C PHE A 128 15.66 12.10 32.69
N SER A 129 16.90 11.94 32.22
CA SER A 129 17.27 10.92 31.25
C SER A 129 16.97 9.50 31.74
N GLU A 130 17.25 9.20 33.01
CA GLU A 130 16.95 7.88 33.61
C GLU A 130 15.44 7.55 33.54
N LEU A 131 14.58 8.52 33.87
CA LEU A 131 13.12 8.37 33.77
C LEU A 131 12.67 8.14 32.31
N GLN A 132 13.25 8.88 31.37
CA GLN A 132 12.93 8.73 29.94
C GLN A 132 13.32 7.34 29.42
N LEU A 133 14.46 6.80 29.86
CA LEU A 133 14.91 5.46 29.48
C LEU A 133 14.10 4.33 30.13
N ASP A 134 13.45 4.59 31.27
CA ASP A 134 12.56 3.64 31.95
C ASP A 134 11.14 3.63 31.37
N GLU A 135 10.68 4.72 30.76
CA GLU A 135 9.39 4.80 30.07
C GLU A 135 9.40 4.16 28.67
N LEU A 136 10.55 3.64 28.21
CA LEU A 136 10.67 3.08 26.88
C LEU A 136 9.71 1.90 26.64
N PRO A 137 9.04 1.86 25.48
CA PRO A 137 8.11 0.79 25.15
C PRO A 137 8.84 -0.55 24.94
N SER A 138 8.16 -1.65 25.25
CA SER A 138 8.72 -3.02 25.15
C SER A 138 9.05 -3.47 23.72
N SER A 139 8.58 -2.75 22.70
CA SER A 139 8.91 -3.06 21.31
C SER A 139 10.15 -2.29 20.84
N THR A 140 11.17 -3.02 20.40
CA THR A 140 12.45 -2.48 19.89
C THR A 140 12.26 -1.41 18.82
N ALA A 141 11.37 -1.62 17.86
CA ALA A 141 11.13 -0.66 16.77
C ALA A 141 10.52 0.67 17.26
N GLN A 142 9.69 0.65 18.31
CA GLN A 142 9.15 1.88 18.89
C GLN A 142 10.21 2.56 19.76
N ALA A 143 10.95 1.80 20.58
CA ALA A 143 12.03 2.35 21.39
C ALA A 143 13.08 3.08 20.56
N VAL A 144 13.48 2.51 19.40
CA VAL A 144 14.44 3.16 18.49
C VAL A 144 13.89 4.49 17.92
N ARG A 145 12.59 4.56 17.63
CA ARG A 145 11.95 5.79 17.15
C ARG A 145 11.90 6.86 18.24
N ASP A 146 11.49 6.49 19.44
CA ASP A 146 11.38 7.43 20.57
C ASP A 146 12.77 7.96 20.98
N LEU A 147 13.82 7.14 20.83
CA LEU A 147 15.22 7.53 21.07
C LEU A 147 15.86 8.35 19.94
N SER A 148 15.15 8.64 18.84
CA SER A 148 15.72 9.41 17.72
C SER A 148 16.06 10.85 18.06
N GLU A 149 15.35 11.41 19.04
CA GLU A 149 15.59 12.75 19.58
C GLU A 149 16.39 12.72 20.89
N TYR A 150 16.69 11.52 21.40
CA TYR A 150 17.42 11.35 22.65
C TYR A 150 18.89 11.76 22.50
N ARG A 151 19.34 12.61 23.42
CA ARG A 151 20.71 13.09 23.45
C ARG A 151 21.57 12.19 24.33
N TRP A 152 22.22 11.22 23.69
CA TRP A 152 23.21 10.34 24.32
C TRP A 152 24.34 11.14 24.99
N ARG A 153 24.64 10.79 26.24
CA ARG A 153 25.76 11.35 26.99
C ARG A 153 27.03 10.55 26.76
N ASP A 154 26.91 9.24 26.61
CA ASP A 154 28.02 8.35 26.27
C ASP A 154 28.27 8.29 24.75
N ALA A 155 29.55 8.33 24.37
CA ALA A 155 29.94 8.27 22.96
C ALA A 155 29.75 6.86 22.37
N SER A 156 30.00 5.80 23.14
CA SER A 156 29.83 4.41 22.69
C SER A 156 28.35 4.06 22.52
N ALA A 157 27.49 4.53 23.43
CA ALA A 157 26.04 4.34 23.32
C ALA A 157 25.47 5.02 22.07
N ARG A 158 25.97 6.22 21.76
CA ARG A 158 25.62 6.95 20.54
C ARG A 158 26.04 6.19 19.28
N GLU A 159 27.27 5.68 19.22
CA GLU A 159 27.77 4.91 18.07
C GLU A 159 26.92 3.66 17.81
N ASP A 160 26.49 2.97 18.87
CA ASP A 160 25.63 1.81 18.75
C ASP A 160 24.23 2.16 18.25
N TYR A 161 23.68 3.29 18.68
CA TYR A 161 22.44 3.83 18.15
C TYR A 161 22.53 4.23 16.67
N GLU A 162 23.65 4.83 16.25
CA GLU A 162 23.90 5.19 14.85
C GLU A 162 23.95 3.93 13.96
N LYS A 163 24.61 2.85 14.40
CA LYS A 163 24.59 1.55 13.69
C LYS A 163 23.18 0.97 13.54
N ILE A 164 22.35 1.10 14.57
CA ILE A 164 20.94 0.66 14.49
C ILE A 164 20.18 1.45 13.40
N ARG A 165 20.39 2.77 13.33
CA ARG A 165 19.76 3.61 12.29
C ARG A 165 20.20 3.20 10.89
N GLU A 166 21.47 2.87 10.72
CA GLU A 166 21.99 2.38 9.44
C GLU A 166 21.38 1.03 9.03
N LEU A 167 21.33 0.07 9.96
CA LEU A 167 20.75 -1.25 9.72
C LEU A 167 19.26 -1.18 9.36
N LEU A 168 18.47 -0.44 10.15
CA LEU A 168 17.04 -0.27 9.92
C LEU A 168 16.77 0.58 8.67
N GLY A 169 17.60 1.58 8.41
CA GLY A 169 17.51 2.42 7.22
C GLY A 169 17.67 1.60 5.95
N ARG A 170 18.71 0.76 5.88
CA ARG A 170 18.99 -0.10 4.72
C ARG A 170 17.84 -1.04 4.40
N GLU A 171 17.34 -1.80 5.37
CA GLU A 171 16.32 -2.84 5.10
C GLU A 171 14.93 -2.28 4.80
N LEU A 172 14.49 -1.25 5.53
CA LEU A 172 13.15 -0.69 5.33
C LEU A 172 13.04 0.00 3.96
N LEU A 173 14.17 0.55 3.50
CA LEU A 173 14.32 1.12 2.18
C LEU A 173 14.39 0.01 1.12
N ASP A 174 15.18 -1.05 1.31
CA ASP A 174 15.33 -2.14 0.33
C ASP A 174 13.99 -2.78 -0.09
N GLU A 175 13.07 -3.03 0.86
CA GLU A 175 11.74 -3.58 0.54
C GLU A 175 10.87 -2.60 -0.26
N ARG A 176 10.95 -1.30 0.04
CA ARG A 176 10.21 -0.26 -0.67
C ARG A 176 10.82 0.01 -2.05
N PHE A 177 12.14 -0.01 -2.14
CA PHE A 177 12.88 0.16 -3.39
C PHE A 177 12.65 -1.02 -4.33
N ALA A 178 12.54 -2.25 -3.83
CA ALA A 178 12.16 -3.39 -4.64
C ALA A 178 10.76 -3.22 -5.27
N GLY A 179 9.76 -2.82 -4.46
CA GLY A 179 8.41 -2.55 -4.96
C GLY A 179 8.35 -1.35 -5.91
N MET A 180 9.17 -0.32 -5.68
CA MET A 180 9.29 0.83 -6.57
C MET A 180 9.97 0.45 -7.89
N LYS A 181 11.04 -0.35 -7.86
CA LYS A 181 11.74 -0.83 -9.05
C LYS A 181 10.84 -1.67 -9.95
N GLU A 182 9.96 -2.48 -9.36
CA GLU A 182 8.98 -3.27 -10.11
C GLU A 182 7.87 -2.38 -10.71
N ALA A 183 7.46 -1.32 -10.01
CA ALA A 183 6.53 -0.32 -10.54
C ALA A 183 7.15 0.54 -11.65
N LEU A 184 8.41 0.96 -11.49
CA LEU A 184 9.14 1.79 -12.46
C LEU A 184 9.54 1.01 -13.71
N ALA A 185 9.87 -0.28 -13.57
CA ALA A 185 10.13 -1.17 -14.70
C ALA A 185 8.90 -1.40 -15.61
N GLY A 186 7.70 -1.04 -15.12
CA GLY A 186 6.45 -1.11 -15.88
C GLY A 186 6.08 0.16 -16.65
N ALA A 187 6.82 1.26 -16.51
CA ALA A 187 6.55 2.49 -17.26
C ALA A 187 6.98 2.33 -18.73
N THR A 188 6.04 2.44 -19.67
CA THR A 188 6.33 2.31 -21.10
C THR A 188 6.88 3.60 -21.69
N ASP A 189 7.47 3.52 -22.88
CA ASP A 189 7.91 4.72 -23.61
C ASP A 189 6.73 5.67 -23.88
N GLU A 190 5.52 5.14 -24.12
CA GLU A 190 4.31 5.97 -24.29
C GLU A 190 3.88 6.70 -22.99
N ASP A 191 4.22 6.18 -21.81
CA ASP A 191 3.96 6.87 -20.56
C ASP A 191 4.85 8.10 -20.41
N ARG A 192 6.10 8.02 -20.91
CA ARG A 192 7.06 9.12 -20.88
C ARG A 192 6.65 10.26 -21.80
N ASP A 193 6.26 9.93 -23.03
CA ASP A 193 5.82 10.92 -24.02
C ASP A 193 4.59 11.71 -23.52
N ARG A 194 3.67 11.04 -22.82
CA ARG A 194 2.50 11.70 -22.21
C ARG A 194 2.88 12.66 -21.08
N ILE A 195 3.85 12.28 -20.24
CA ILE A 195 4.33 13.12 -19.15
C ILE A 195 5.09 14.35 -19.69
N ASP A 196 5.91 14.17 -20.74
CA ASP A 196 6.63 15.27 -21.40
C ASP A 196 5.63 16.28 -22.01
N ALA A 197 4.59 15.80 -22.73
CA ALA A 197 3.54 16.66 -23.26
C ALA A 197 2.78 17.43 -22.15
N MET A 198 2.44 16.76 -21.04
CA MET A 198 1.79 17.40 -19.89
C MET A 198 2.66 18.50 -19.28
N LEU A 199 3.97 18.24 -19.10
CA LEU A 199 4.88 19.21 -18.51
C LEU A 199 5.16 20.39 -19.45
N HIS A 200 5.14 20.15 -20.75
CA HIS A 200 5.18 21.23 -21.74
C HIS A 200 3.96 22.15 -21.62
N ASP A 201 2.75 21.58 -21.69
CA ASP A 201 1.50 22.35 -21.60
C ASP A 201 1.35 23.07 -20.25
N LEU A 202 1.82 22.44 -19.17
CA LEU A 202 1.85 23.05 -17.84
C LEU A 202 2.80 24.25 -17.77
N ASN A 203 4.01 24.12 -18.31
CA ASN A 203 4.96 25.25 -18.33
C ASN A 203 4.41 26.40 -19.19
N ASP A 204 3.76 26.12 -20.32
CA ASP A 204 3.12 27.14 -21.15
C ASP A 204 2.00 27.88 -20.40
N LEU A 205 1.18 27.15 -19.63
CA LEU A 205 0.14 27.73 -18.77
C LEU A 205 0.75 28.62 -17.68
N LEU A 206 1.79 28.13 -16.99
CA LEU A 206 2.46 28.88 -15.92
C LEU A 206 3.18 30.12 -16.46
N ASP A 207 3.75 30.04 -17.66
CA ASP A 207 4.38 31.17 -18.33
C ASP A 207 3.33 32.25 -18.67
N LYS A 208 2.16 31.88 -19.20
CA LYS A 208 1.04 32.81 -19.41
C LYS A 208 0.57 33.45 -18.09
N TYR A 209 0.47 32.65 -17.04
CA TYR A 209 0.10 33.13 -15.70
C TYR A 209 1.11 34.13 -15.15
N SER A 210 2.41 33.85 -15.27
CA SER A 210 3.48 34.76 -14.83
C SER A 210 3.44 36.12 -15.54
N ARG A 211 2.97 36.15 -16.80
CA ARG A 211 2.78 37.37 -17.60
C ARG A 211 1.44 38.06 -17.35
N GLY A 212 0.54 37.46 -16.56
CA GLY A 212 -0.83 37.96 -16.35
C GLY A 212 -1.74 37.80 -17.58
N GLU A 213 -1.38 36.92 -18.51
CA GLU A 213 -2.10 36.63 -19.75
C GLU A 213 -2.94 35.34 -19.67
N ASP A 214 -2.93 34.67 -18.52
CA ASP A 214 -3.69 33.43 -18.31
C ASP A 214 -5.19 33.66 -18.44
N THR A 215 -5.84 32.78 -19.21
CA THR A 215 -7.29 32.76 -19.33
C THR A 215 -7.85 31.48 -18.75
N GLN A 216 -9.05 31.56 -18.17
CA GLN A 216 -9.77 30.36 -17.70
C GLN A 216 -9.93 29.32 -18.82
N SER A 217 -9.96 29.74 -20.09
CA SER A 217 -10.02 28.83 -21.24
C SER A 217 -8.74 28.00 -21.39
N ASP A 218 -7.57 28.58 -21.14
CA ASP A 218 -6.29 27.86 -21.20
C ASP A 218 -6.22 26.80 -20.10
N PHE A 219 -6.68 27.15 -18.89
CA PHE A 219 -6.80 26.21 -17.77
C PHE A 219 -7.77 25.06 -18.08
N ASP A 220 -8.96 25.37 -18.62
CA ASP A 220 -9.97 24.36 -18.94
C ASP A 220 -9.47 23.40 -20.04
N GLU A 221 -8.73 23.91 -21.03
CA GLU A 221 -8.09 23.11 -22.08
C GLU A 221 -7.01 22.18 -21.50
N PHE A 222 -6.14 22.70 -20.63
CA PHE A 222 -5.15 21.91 -19.91
C PHE A 222 -5.78 20.79 -19.08
N MET A 223 -6.83 21.10 -18.32
CA MET A 223 -7.53 20.12 -17.50
C MET A 223 -8.28 19.08 -18.33
N ALA A 224 -8.77 19.45 -19.52
CA ALA A 224 -9.39 18.50 -20.45
C ALA A 224 -8.37 17.51 -21.04
N ALA A 225 -7.14 17.96 -21.29
CA ALA A 225 -6.06 17.13 -21.84
C ALA A 225 -5.38 16.25 -20.76
N HIS A 226 -5.13 16.80 -19.57
CA HIS A 226 -4.22 16.23 -18.57
C HIS A 226 -4.82 16.04 -17.17
N GLY A 227 -6.14 16.21 -16.99
CA GLY A 227 -6.79 16.14 -15.69
C GLY A 227 -6.60 14.82 -14.91
N ASP A 228 -6.30 13.72 -15.60
CA ASP A 228 -6.07 12.40 -14.98
C ASP A 228 -4.88 12.38 -13.99
N TYR A 229 -3.92 13.29 -14.14
CA TYR A 229 -2.74 13.40 -13.27
C TYR A 229 -2.98 14.23 -11.99
N PHE A 230 -4.15 14.86 -11.87
CA PHE A 230 -4.49 15.80 -10.80
C PHE A 230 -5.72 15.34 -10.00
N PRO A 231 -5.57 14.40 -9.04
CA PRO A 231 -6.71 13.88 -8.27
C PRO A 231 -7.40 14.93 -7.38
N GLU A 232 -6.73 16.07 -7.16
CA GLU A 232 -7.21 17.18 -6.34
C GLU A 232 -8.28 18.02 -7.04
N ASN A 233 -8.43 17.88 -8.37
CA ASN A 233 -9.40 18.61 -9.20
C ASN A 233 -9.43 20.13 -8.92
N PRO A 234 -8.34 20.86 -9.20
CA PRO A 234 -8.31 22.30 -9.04
C PRO A 234 -9.36 22.99 -9.90
N ARG A 235 -9.88 24.13 -9.44
CA ARG A 235 -10.91 24.92 -10.14
C ARG A 235 -10.34 26.01 -11.04
N ASN A 236 -9.10 26.42 -10.80
CA ASN A 236 -8.40 27.47 -11.52
C ASN A 236 -6.88 27.27 -11.42
N THR A 237 -6.14 28.08 -12.17
CA THR A 237 -4.66 28.06 -12.23
C THR A 237 -4.02 28.30 -10.86
N GLU A 238 -4.63 29.11 -9.98
CA GLU A 238 -4.12 29.38 -8.63
C GLU A 238 -4.23 28.16 -7.71
N GLU A 239 -5.38 27.47 -7.72
CA GLU A 239 -5.56 26.22 -6.97
C GLU A 239 -4.65 25.10 -7.51
N LEU A 240 -4.42 25.06 -8.83
CA LEU A 240 -3.47 24.14 -9.45
C LEU A 240 -2.06 24.41 -8.93
N LEU A 241 -1.62 25.67 -8.95
CA LEU A 241 -0.32 26.11 -8.44
C LEU A 241 -0.14 25.70 -6.96
N ASP A 242 -1.17 25.88 -6.14
CA ASP A 242 -1.14 25.51 -4.72
C ASP A 242 -1.04 24.00 -4.49
N SER A 243 -1.70 23.20 -5.34
CA SER A 243 -1.58 21.74 -5.29
C SER A 243 -0.17 21.28 -5.66
N LEU A 244 0.41 21.89 -6.70
CA LEU A 244 1.76 21.59 -7.19
C LEU A 244 2.82 21.99 -6.17
N ALA A 245 2.73 23.19 -5.60
CA ALA A 245 3.64 23.67 -4.57
C ALA A 245 3.64 22.73 -3.34
N ARG A 246 2.46 22.33 -2.85
CA ARG A 246 2.35 21.40 -1.71
C ARG A 246 2.97 20.03 -1.98
N ARG A 247 2.80 19.50 -3.20
CA ARG A 247 3.44 18.23 -3.60
C ARG A 247 4.95 18.38 -3.75
N ALA A 248 5.43 19.44 -4.38
CA ALA A 248 6.85 19.71 -4.56
C ALA A 248 7.54 19.86 -3.21
N ALA A 249 6.95 20.60 -2.27
CA ALA A 249 7.46 20.71 -0.90
C ALA A 249 7.48 19.36 -0.17
N ALA A 250 6.47 18.50 -0.36
CA ALA A 250 6.48 17.13 0.18
C ALA A 250 7.59 16.26 -0.41
N ALA A 251 7.81 16.33 -1.73
CA ALA A 251 8.89 15.61 -2.40
C ALA A 251 10.28 16.11 -1.95
N GLN A 252 10.44 17.42 -1.75
CA GLN A 252 11.69 18.00 -1.27
C GLN A 252 11.99 17.59 0.18
N ARG A 253 10.97 17.57 1.06
CA ARG A 253 11.12 17.02 2.42
C ARG A 253 11.56 15.56 2.41
N LEU A 254 11.02 14.75 1.51
CA LEU A 254 11.46 13.37 1.32
C LEU A 254 12.93 13.34 0.87
N ARG A 255 13.33 14.10 -0.14
CA ARG A 255 14.74 14.18 -0.60
C ARG A 255 15.68 14.66 0.52
N ASN A 256 15.24 15.58 1.37
CA ASN A 256 15.99 16.08 2.53
C ASN A 256 16.11 15.03 3.65
N SER A 257 15.19 14.06 3.72
CA SER A 257 15.25 12.95 4.67
C SER A 257 16.17 11.79 4.24
N LEU A 258 16.57 11.73 2.96
CA LEU A 258 17.48 10.72 2.41
C LEU A 258 18.94 11.10 2.63
N THR A 259 19.83 10.10 2.77
CA THR A 259 21.28 10.34 2.82
C THR A 259 21.82 10.78 1.45
N THR A 260 23.05 11.29 1.41
CA THR A 260 23.72 11.73 0.18
C THR A 260 23.85 10.58 -0.83
N GLU A 261 24.21 9.38 -0.36
CA GLU A 261 24.37 8.19 -1.19
C GLU A 261 23.02 7.72 -1.76
N GLN A 262 21.98 7.68 -0.92
CA GLN A 262 20.63 7.28 -1.33
C GLN A 262 20.01 8.26 -2.32
N ARG A 263 20.30 9.56 -2.15
CA ARG A 263 19.89 10.58 -3.12
C ARG A 263 20.54 10.36 -4.47
N ALA A 264 21.85 10.06 -4.50
CA ALA A 264 22.57 9.76 -5.75
C ALA A 264 22.03 8.50 -6.44
N GLU A 265 21.69 7.45 -5.70
CA GLU A 265 21.07 6.24 -6.24
C GLU A 265 19.67 6.50 -6.80
N LEU A 266 18.85 7.27 -6.08
CA LEU A 266 17.53 7.67 -6.54
C LEU A 266 17.62 8.53 -7.81
N ASP A 267 18.56 9.49 -7.85
CA ASP A 267 18.77 10.35 -9.01
C ASP A 267 19.24 9.52 -10.23
N ALA A 268 20.08 8.49 -10.03
CA ALA A 268 20.49 7.57 -11.10
C ALA A 268 19.32 6.72 -11.63
N LEU A 269 18.45 6.22 -10.74
CA LEU A 269 17.24 5.50 -11.13
C LEU A 269 16.23 6.40 -11.84
N ALA A 270 16.06 7.63 -11.36
CA ALA A 270 15.21 8.62 -11.99
C ALA A 270 15.73 8.95 -13.40
N GLN A 271 17.04 9.13 -13.58
CA GLN A 271 17.65 9.30 -14.90
C GLN A 271 17.41 8.08 -15.80
N GLN A 272 17.43 6.87 -15.27
CA GLN A 272 17.15 5.68 -16.08
C GLN A 272 15.67 5.57 -16.48
N ALA A 273 14.76 5.97 -15.58
CA ALA A 273 13.32 5.85 -15.79
C ALA A 273 12.74 7.00 -16.61
N PHE A 274 13.28 8.21 -16.48
CA PHE A 274 12.73 9.46 -17.01
C PHE A 274 13.71 10.20 -17.94
N GLY A 275 14.89 9.65 -18.22
CA GLY A 275 16.09 10.32 -18.76
C GLY A 275 16.05 10.91 -20.17
N SER A 276 14.94 11.49 -20.62
CA SER A 276 15.01 12.48 -21.68
C SER A 276 15.60 13.78 -21.11
N PRO A 277 16.67 14.34 -21.70
CA PRO A 277 17.19 15.64 -21.30
C PRO A 277 16.12 16.75 -21.33
N SER A 278 15.14 16.64 -22.24
CA SER A 278 14.01 17.56 -22.36
C SER A 278 13.16 17.64 -21.10
N LEU A 279 12.94 16.50 -20.45
CA LEU A 279 12.08 16.41 -19.28
C LEU A 279 12.73 17.06 -18.06
N ILE A 280 14.05 16.88 -17.90
CA ILE A 280 14.81 17.53 -16.83
C ILE A 280 14.71 19.05 -17.01
N ASP A 281 14.92 19.55 -18.23
CA ASP A 281 14.78 20.98 -18.52
C ASP A 281 13.36 21.51 -18.23
N GLN A 282 12.31 20.74 -18.55
CA GLN A 282 10.92 21.10 -18.26
C GLN A 282 10.63 21.12 -16.74
N LEU A 283 11.20 20.19 -15.98
CA LEU A 283 11.05 20.12 -14.53
C LEU A 283 11.78 21.28 -13.84
N ASP A 284 12.98 21.64 -14.31
CA ASP A 284 13.74 22.77 -13.78
C ASP A 284 13.01 24.10 -14.04
N ARG A 285 12.40 24.26 -15.22
CA ARG A 285 11.53 25.41 -15.54
C ARG A 285 10.31 25.47 -14.64
N LEU A 286 9.64 24.34 -14.43
CA LEU A 286 8.49 24.25 -13.55
C LEU A 286 8.87 24.67 -12.13
N ASP A 287 9.95 24.13 -11.58
CA ASP A 287 10.43 24.44 -10.23
C ASP A 287 10.80 25.92 -10.07
N ALA A 288 11.43 26.52 -11.09
CA ALA A 288 11.70 27.96 -11.12
C ALA A 288 10.41 28.80 -11.13
N ASN A 289 9.44 28.44 -11.96
CA ASN A 289 8.14 29.11 -12.05
C ASN A 289 7.34 28.99 -10.74
N LEU A 290 7.34 27.82 -10.10
CA LEU A 290 6.66 27.60 -8.82
C LEU A 290 7.29 28.42 -7.68
N ARG A 291 8.62 28.45 -7.57
CA ARG A 291 9.32 29.26 -6.55
C ARG A 291 9.09 30.75 -6.75
N ALA A 292 9.05 31.22 -8.01
CA ALA A 292 8.78 32.61 -8.34
C ALA A 292 7.33 33.01 -7.96
N ALA A 293 6.37 32.12 -8.22
CA ALA A 293 4.96 32.38 -7.92
C ALA A 293 4.62 32.26 -6.42
N ARG A 294 5.36 31.44 -5.66
CA ARG A 294 5.15 31.23 -4.21
C ARG A 294 6.45 31.38 -3.40
N PRO A 295 6.97 32.61 -3.23
CA PRO A 295 8.19 32.87 -2.44
C PRO A 295 8.01 32.66 -0.92
N GLY A 296 6.77 32.47 -0.44
CA GLY A 296 6.46 32.30 0.98
C GLY A 296 6.28 30.86 1.46
N GLU A 297 6.36 29.86 0.58
CA GLU A 297 6.23 28.45 0.96
C GLU A 297 7.56 27.91 1.52
N ASP A 298 7.50 26.98 2.48
CA ASP A 298 8.68 26.44 3.16
C ASP A 298 9.38 25.38 2.28
N TRP A 299 9.99 25.83 1.18
CA TRP A 299 10.65 25.00 0.17
C TRP A 299 11.81 24.16 0.73
N ASP A 300 12.51 24.70 1.74
CA ASP A 300 13.65 24.05 2.40
C ASP A 300 13.31 23.59 3.83
N GLY A 301 12.01 23.59 4.17
CA GLY A 301 11.51 23.32 5.49
C GLY A 301 11.81 21.90 5.95
N THR A 302 12.87 21.75 6.75
CA THR A 302 12.96 20.65 7.70
C THR A 302 11.87 20.87 8.74
N GLN A 303 10.69 20.31 8.49
CA GLN A 303 9.56 20.42 9.40
C GLN A 303 9.98 19.80 10.75
N ARG A 304 10.29 20.67 11.72
CA ARG A 304 10.41 20.31 13.13
C ARG A 304 9.03 19.81 13.53
N PHE A 305 8.89 18.50 13.64
CA PHE A 305 7.66 17.86 14.11
C PHE A 305 7.52 18.15 15.60
N ARG A 306 7.02 19.34 15.94
CA ARG A 306 6.73 19.70 17.32
C ARG A 306 5.36 19.09 17.62
N GLY A 307 5.37 17.96 18.31
CA GLY A 307 4.20 17.15 18.57
C GLY A 307 3.05 17.94 19.20
N ASP A 308 2.05 18.23 18.39
CA ASP A 308 0.66 18.42 18.84
C ASP A 308 -0.39 18.17 17.74
N ASP A 309 0.02 17.92 16.50
CA ASP A 309 -0.89 17.38 15.48
C ASP A 309 -0.91 15.85 15.56
N GLY A 310 -1.89 15.36 16.30
CA GLY A 310 -2.23 13.96 16.40
C GLY A 310 -2.22 13.30 15.02
N MET A 311 -1.39 12.25 14.91
CA MET A 311 -1.37 11.29 13.82
C MET A 311 -2.76 11.15 13.19
N GLY A 312 -2.89 11.63 11.96
CA GLY A 312 -3.98 11.30 11.06
C GLY A 312 -3.90 9.82 10.74
N LEU A 313 -4.34 8.98 11.69
CA LEU A 313 -4.71 7.60 11.49
C LEU A 313 -5.55 7.57 10.22
N GLY A 314 -5.08 6.76 9.26
CA GLY A 314 -5.74 6.58 7.99
C GLY A 314 -7.24 6.53 8.19
N ARG A 315 -7.95 7.40 7.47
CA ARG A 315 -9.35 7.13 7.17
C ARG A 315 -9.37 5.75 6.53
N GLY A 316 -9.73 4.76 7.32
CA GLY A 316 -10.21 3.46 6.86
C GLY A 316 -11.47 3.68 6.04
N ARG A 317 -11.31 4.12 4.80
CA ARG A 317 -12.23 3.77 3.73
C ARG A 317 -11.65 2.51 3.11
N GLY A 318 -12.27 1.38 3.44
CA GLY A 318 -11.91 0.09 2.88
C GLY A 318 -11.90 0.15 1.34
N PRO A 319 -10.98 -0.57 0.69
CA PRO A 319 -11.00 -0.68 -0.76
C PRO A 319 -12.13 -1.63 -1.15
N CYS A 320 -13.26 -1.07 -1.59
CA CYS A 320 -14.19 -1.79 -2.43
C CYS A 320 -14.21 -1.17 -3.82
N GLY A 321 -13.60 -1.89 -4.75
CA GLY A 321 -13.98 -1.89 -6.15
C GLY A 321 -13.17 -0.97 -7.04
N HIS A 322 -12.21 -1.54 -7.75
CA HIS A 322 -12.19 -1.55 -9.22
C HIS A 322 -10.90 -2.25 -9.69
N ARG A 323 -11.06 -3.32 -10.48
CA ARG A 323 -10.28 -3.46 -11.72
C ARG A 323 -10.87 -4.54 -12.62
N ARG A 324 -11.47 -4.05 -13.70
CA ARG A 324 -11.64 -4.75 -14.96
C ARG A 324 -10.30 -4.76 -15.71
N ALA A 325 -10.19 -5.78 -16.57
CA ALA A 325 -9.47 -5.83 -17.85
C ALA A 325 -7.94 -6.00 -17.83
N GLY A 326 -7.48 -7.01 -18.59
CA GLY A 326 -6.14 -6.98 -19.17
C GLY A 326 -5.35 -8.29 -19.28
N ALA A 327 -5.92 -9.41 -19.77
CA ALA A 327 -5.09 -10.46 -20.39
C ALA A 327 -5.92 -11.40 -21.28
N ALA A 328 -6.11 -10.98 -22.52
CA ALA A 328 -6.33 -11.91 -23.63
C ALA A 328 -4.97 -12.41 -24.14
N ARG A 329 -4.99 -13.59 -24.78
CA ARG A 329 -3.98 -14.21 -25.66
C ARG A 329 -3.20 -15.39 -25.09
N ARG A 330 -3.87 -16.56 -25.06
CA ARG A 330 -3.36 -17.85 -25.59
C ARG A 330 -4.39 -18.95 -25.33
N ALA A 331 -5.10 -19.36 -26.38
CA ALA A 331 -5.79 -20.66 -26.56
C ALA A 331 -7.08 -20.51 -27.40
N ALA A 332 -6.96 -19.95 -28.60
CA ALA A 332 -8.00 -20.04 -29.62
C ALA A 332 -7.37 -20.53 -30.92
N LEU A 333 -6.92 -21.79 -30.92
CA LEU A 333 -6.58 -22.51 -32.15
C LEU A 333 -6.67 -24.03 -31.95
N ALA A 334 -7.85 -24.54 -31.57
CA ALA A 334 -8.15 -25.97 -31.65
C ALA A 334 -9.66 -26.26 -31.52
N ALA A 335 -10.52 -25.57 -32.28
CA ALA A 335 -11.93 -25.95 -32.36
C ALA A 335 -12.61 -25.49 -33.66
N VAL A 336 -11.98 -25.70 -34.81
CA VAL A 336 -12.69 -25.77 -36.10
C VAL A 336 -12.05 -26.86 -36.94
N ARG A 337 -12.47 -28.11 -36.71
CA ARG A 337 -12.67 -29.11 -37.76
C ARG A 337 -13.40 -30.33 -37.20
N GLY A 338 -14.66 -30.47 -37.60
CA GLY A 338 -15.20 -31.77 -37.99
C GLY A 338 -15.70 -32.69 -36.89
N ARG A 339 -16.87 -32.38 -36.33
CA ARG A 339 -17.90 -33.41 -36.11
C ARG A 339 -18.29 -34.00 -37.47
N THR A 340 -18.26 -35.33 -37.58
CA THR A 340 -18.98 -36.27 -38.49
C THR A 340 -18.02 -37.45 -38.69
N THR A 341 -18.25 -38.72 -38.31
CA THR A 341 -19.35 -39.67 -38.58
C THR A 341 -19.15 -40.88 -37.65
N ARG A 342 -20.14 -41.33 -36.87
CA ARG A 342 -21.11 -42.42 -37.16
C ARG A 342 -20.50 -43.78 -37.60
N ARG A 343 -20.69 -44.78 -36.71
CA ARG A 343 -20.87 -46.26 -36.90
C ARG A 343 -19.94 -47.00 -37.87
N HIS A 344 -19.27 -48.06 -37.37
CA HIS A 344 -19.63 -49.44 -37.73
C HIS A 344 -19.02 -50.48 -36.76
N ARG A 345 -19.59 -51.68 -36.86
CA ARG A 345 -19.61 -52.83 -35.96
C ARG A 345 -18.80 -53.98 -36.58
N SER A 346 -17.94 -54.68 -35.82
CA SER A 346 -17.50 -56.09 -36.02
C SER A 346 -16.29 -56.37 -35.11
N ARG A 347 -16.37 -57.26 -34.11
CA ARG A 347 -16.18 -58.73 -34.17
C ARG A 347 -14.75 -59.17 -34.57
N GLY A 348 -14.15 -60.01 -33.73
CA GLY A 348 -12.98 -60.84 -34.02
C GLY A 348 -12.05 -60.96 -32.80
N THR A 349 -12.34 -61.83 -31.83
CA THR A 349 -11.82 -63.22 -31.71
C THR A 349 -10.33 -63.34 -31.37
N GLY A 350 -10.07 -63.85 -30.17
CA GLY A 350 -9.16 -64.99 -29.99
C GLY A 350 -7.78 -64.72 -29.39
N PRO A 351 -7.19 -65.72 -28.71
CA PRO A 351 -6.33 -65.52 -27.53
C PRO A 351 -4.90 -66.08 -27.69
N THR A 352 -4.22 -66.20 -26.54
CA THR A 352 -3.19 -67.20 -26.16
C THR A 352 -1.70 -66.94 -26.40
N ALA A 353 -0.96 -67.55 -25.44
CA ALA A 353 0.46 -67.89 -25.35
C ALA A 353 1.36 -66.80 -24.72
N ARG A 354 2.14 -67.07 -23.67
CA ARG A 354 2.45 -68.33 -22.97
C ARG A 354 3.02 -68.02 -21.59
#